data_AF-A0A356REL0-F1
#
_entry.id   AF-A0A356REL0-F1
#
_cell.length_a   1.000
_cell.length_b   1.000
_cell.length_c   1.000
_cell.angle_alpha   90.00
_cell.angle_beta   90.00
_cell.angle_gamma   90.00
#
_symmetry.space_group_name_H-M   'P 1'
#
loop_
_entity.id
_entity.type
_entity.pdbx_description
1 polymer ?
#
loop_
_entity_poly.entity_id
_entity_poly.type
_entity_poly.pdbx_seq_one_letter_code
_entity_poly.pdbx_strand_id
1 'polypeptide(L)'
;MEIITTHLEADFDGLASMVAAKKLYPEAQLVLPAGAQSRERAFLAEHPLSFTTLSSLNISNITRLILVDAQHQDRLGQLEKALENQHLSVHIYDHHPMEPTNPLLPRADYCKVESVGATITLLCEELQARSLTWTPEEATLFALALYEETGQFVYRNTTSRDFQIGAALVQTGADLNQVGQYISRQWTPPQLELFHALLQSAQTLNLGHRRILLTTLTWTDYVQDMAPVVQELAQLHGADAIIAAVAMEGKVQVIGRSRHPDMDMNQITAAFGGGGHTMAAAASIKGLTIVEVEQKILALLQEQAKTWLPIKRLMTTPVRTVGLNTTIKQTERLMTQYEVNALPVVDATGSFMGLATREAVQKALYHKLATHPIDHIMLRDIFLATPASPFDEVQHHMVERNQRIVPVLDHQQVVGIFSRTDLLRAMHQALPSQVGDGEPPSETVTRAATVPSTTLRTSNLQKQLATRLPPPLLTLLQTIRKLADTQEVAAFLVGGFVRDFLMNIPNFDLDVVIEGDGIRFGKALAQELKAEWTIHERFGTVSIALPKALNIPQMHHLDIATARTEYYEYPTALPTVERSSIKKDLYRRDFT
;
A
#
# COMPACT_ATOMS: atom_id res chain seq x y z
N MET A 1 -8.28 43.06 -27.38
CA MET A 1 -9.54 42.59 -26.75
C MET A 1 -9.18 41.89 -25.44
N GLU A 2 -10.03 42.00 -24.43
CA GLU A 2 -9.83 41.33 -23.13
C GLU A 2 -10.69 40.07 -23.08
N ILE A 3 -10.13 38.97 -22.60
CA ILE A 3 -10.87 37.70 -22.48
C ILE A 3 -10.74 37.12 -21.08
N ILE A 4 -11.80 36.49 -20.60
CA ILE A 4 -11.85 35.70 -19.37
C ILE A 4 -12.04 34.23 -19.77
N THR A 5 -11.23 33.34 -19.23
CA THR A 5 -11.30 31.91 -19.50
C THR A 5 -10.77 31.08 -18.33
N THR A 6 -10.96 29.77 -18.40
CA THR A 6 -10.54 28.79 -17.39
C THR A 6 -9.82 27.61 -18.06
N HIS A 7 -9.50 26.55 -17.31
CA HIS A 7 -8.84 25.35 -17.84
C HIS A 7 -9.70 24.60 -18.87
N LEU A 8 -9.05 23.79 -19.72
CA LEU A 8 -9.70 23.04 -20.81
C LEU A 8 -10.92 22.21 -20.39
N GLU A 9 -10.85 21.59 -19.21
CA GLU A 9 -11.88 20.71 -18.64
C GLU A 9 -12.84 21.46 -17.71
N ALA A 10 -13.22 22.68 -18.07
CA ALA A 10 -14.01 23.61 -17.25
C ALA A 10 -15.11 22.91 -16.44
N ASP A 11 -15.02 23.05 -15.12
CA ASP A 11 -16.00 22.60 -14.14
C ASP A 11 -16.83 23.78 -13.60
N PHE A 12 -17.57 23.55 -12.52
CA PHE A 12 -18.38 24.60 -11.91
C PHE A 12 -17.56 25.71 -11.25
N ASP A 13 -16.37 25.45 -10.71
CA ASP A 13 -15.54 26.52 -10.12
C ASP A 13 -14.94 27.40 -11.20
N GLY A 14 -14.40 26.81 -12.28
CA GLY A 14 -14.00 27.55 -13.46
C GLY A 14 -15.13 28.41 -14.02
N LEU A 15 -16.33 27.84 -14.16
CA LEU A 15 -17.50 28.53 -14.72
C LEU A 15 -18.03 29.67 -13.84
N ALA A 16 -18.19 29.42 -12.53
CA ALA A 16 -18.59 30.42 -11.55
C ALA A 16 -17.57 31.54 -11.46
N SER A 17 -16.28 31.18 -11.42
CA SER A 17 -15.18 32.13 -11.35
C SER A 17 -15.11 33.00 -12.61
N MET A 18 -15.42 32.45 -13.79
CA MET A 18 -15.53 33.27 -15.01
C MET A 18 -16.62 34.34 -14.87
N VAL A 19 -17.80 33.97 -14.37
CA VAL A 19 -18.93 34.89 -14.14
C VAL A 19 -18.57 35.95 -13.10
N ALA A 20 -17.93 35.57 -11.99
CA ALA A 20 -17.47 36.52 -10.98
C ALA A 20 -16.39 37.47 -11.53
N ALA A 21 -15.43 36.96 -12.31
CA ALA A 21 -14.41 37.78 -12.95
C ALA A 21 -15.00 38.75 -13.98
N LYS A 22 -16.08 38.41 -14.67
CA LYS A 22 -16.78 39.33 -15.60
C LYS A 22 -17.28 40.59 -14.91
N LYS A 23 -17.62 40.53 -13.62
CA LYS A 23 -17.97 41.72 -12.83
C LYS A 23 -16.75 42.58 -12.49
N LEU A 24 -15.58 41.97 -12.29
CA LEU A 24 -14.32 42.69 -12.08
C LEU A 24 -13.78 43.32 -13.38
N TYR A 25 -14.04 42.68 -14.51
CA TYR A 25 -13.62 43.11 -15.86
C TYR A 25 -14.82 43.23 -16.81
N PRO A 26 -15.66 44.28 -16.69
CA PRO A 26 -16.91 44.41 -17.44
C PRO A 26 -16.74 44.41 -18.97
N GLU A 27 -15.58 44.85 -19.47
CA GLU A 27 -15.28 44.92 -20.91
C GLU A 27 -14.75 43.59 -21.49
N ALA A 28 -14.38 42.62 -20.64
CA ALA A 28 -13.77 41.37 -21.09
C ALA A 28 -14.82 40.35 -21.57
N GLN A 29 -14.53 39.62 -22.64
CA GLN A 29 -15.43 38.59 -23.16
C GLN A 29 -15.23 37.26 -22.45
N LEU A 30 -16.34 36.59 -22.09
CA LEU A 30 -16.29 35.23 -21.53
C LEU A 30 -16.05 34.22 -22.65
N VAL A 31 -14.99 33.44 -22.51
CA VAL A 31 -14.58 32.44 -23.52
C VAL A 31 -14.56 31.07 -22.87
N LEU A 32 -15.56 30.25 -23.18
CA LEU A 32 -15.66 28.90 -22.64
C LEU A 32 -14.76 27.94 -23.45
N PRO A 33 -13.86 27.21 -22.81
CA PRO A 33 -13.08 26.16 -23.47
C PRO A 33 -13.98 25.05 -24.03
N ALA A 34 -13.57 24.42 -25.14
CA ALA A 34 -14.38 23.39 -25.80
C ALA A 34 -14.62 22.12 -24.95
N GLY A 35 -13.87 21.93 -23.85
CA GLY A 35 -13.88 20.73 -23.02
C GLY A 35 -14.78 20.79 -21.78
N ALA A 36 -15.68 21.77 -21.64
CA ALA A 36 -16.65 21.81 -20.53
C ALA A 36 -17.40 20.46 -20.40
N GLN A 37 -17.54 19.95 -19.17
CA GLN A 37 -18.10 18.61 -18.96
C GLN A 37 -19.64 18.59 -19.16
N SER A 38 -20.22 17.39 -19.16
CA SER A 38 -21.64 17.18 -19.50
C SER A 38 -22.60 17.88 -18.53
N ARG A 39 -22.23 18.03 -17.25
CA ARG A 39 -23.09 18.63 -16.21
C ARG A 39 -23.17 20.14 -16.36
N GLU A 40 -22.04 20.78 -16.63
CA GLU A 40 -21.90 22.22 -16.83
C GLU A 40 -22.63 22.61 -18.11
N ARG A 41 -22.54 21.79 -19.17
CA ARG A 41 -23.34 21.98 -20.39
C ARG A 41 -24.84 21.87 -20.13
N ALA A 42 -25.28 20.91 -19.32
CA ALA A 42 -26.69 20.78 -18.93
C ALA A 42 -27.16 22.00 -18.13
N PHE A 43 -26.36 22.43 -17.15
CA PHE A 43 -26.61 23.65 -16.39
C PHE A 43 -26.74 24.87 -17.31
N LEU A 44 -25.81 25.04 -18.26
CA LEU A 44 -25.84 26.15 -19.22
C LEU A 44 -27.01 26.10 -20.21
N ALA A 45 -27.56 24.92 -20.49
CA ALA A 45 -28.75 24.79 -21.32
C ALA A 45 -30.01 25.29 -20.59
N GLU A 46 -30.07 25.11 -19.28
CA GLU A 46 -31.16 25.61 -18.42
C GLU A 46 -30.94 27.07 -17.98
N HIS A 47 -29.68 27.48 -17.83
CA HIS A 47 -29.25 28.80 -17.35
C HIS A 47 -28.33 29.46 -18.39
N PRO A 48 -28.90 30.01 -19.48
CA PRO A 48 -28.11 30.54 -20.59
C PRO A 48 -27.27 31.74 -20.17
N LEU A 49 -25.96 31.53 -20.12
CA LEU A 49 -24.95 32.57 -19.94
C LEU A 49 -24.32 32.92 -21.30
N SER A 50 -23.98 34.20 -21.49
CA SER A 50 -23.43 34.70 -22.75
C SER A 50 -21.94 34.38 -22.89
N PHE A 51 -21.63 33.16 -23.33
CA PHE A 51 -20.27 32.71 -23.67
C PHE A 51 -19.98 32.85 -25.17
N THR A 52 -18.76 33.24 -25.49
CA THR A 52 -18.23 33.24 -26.86
C THR A 52 -17.40 31.97 -27.08
N THR A 53 -17.50 31.37 -28.26
CA THR A 53 -16.72 30.18 -28.61
C THR A 53 -15.33 30.57 -29.11
N LEU A 54 -14.32 29.78 -28.73
CA LEU A 54 -12.92 29.97 -29.16
C LEU A 54 -12.75 30.08 -30.67
N SER A 55 -13.52 29.33 -31.45
CA SER A 55 -13.45 29.31 -32.92
C SER A 55 -13.82 30.64 -33.58
N SER A 56 -14.52 31.53 -32.86
CA SER A 56 -14.94 32.84 -33.36
C SER A 56 -13.94 33.96 -33.05
N LEU A 57 -12.87 33.69 -32.30
CA LEU A 57 -11.94 34.69 -31.81
C LEU A 57 -10.65 34.72 -32.62
N ASN A 58 -10.15 35.94 -32.89
CA ASN A 58 -8.80 36.13 -33.40
C ASN A 58 -7.83 36.26 -32.23
N ILE A 59 -7.11 35.18 -31.94
CA ILE A 59 -6.17 35.04 -30.81
C ILE A 59 -5.12 36.17 -30.80
N SER A 60 -4.67 36.60 -31.98
CA SER A 60 -3.63 37.64 -32.13
C SER A 60 -4.06 39.01 -31.61
N ASN A 61 -5.36 39.27 -31.53
CA ASN A 61 -5.92 40.55 -31.09
C ASN A 61 -6.15 40.61 -29.57
N ILE A 62 -5.82 39.55 -28.83
CA ILE A 62 -5.97 39.51 -27.38
C ILE A 62 -4.89 40.39 -26.75
N THR A 63 -5.33 41.35 -25.92
CA THR A 63 -4.50 42.33 -25.23
C THR A 63 -4.44 42.08 -23.73
N ARG A 64 -5.47 41.43 -23.16
CA ARG A 64 -5.47 40.93 -21.79
C ARG A 64 -6.12 39.55 -21.72
N LEU A 65 -5.47 38.64 -21.00
CA LEU A 65 -5.94 37.31 -20.68
C LEU A 65 -6.17 37.22 -19.16
N ILE A 66 -7.43 37.07 -18.75
CA ILE A 66 -7.81 36.82 -17.36
C ILE A 66 -8.08 35.32 -17.21
N LEU A 67 -7.22 34.65 -16.45
CA LEU A 67 -7.31 33.22 -16.13
C LEU A 67 -7.90 33.04 -14.74
N VAL A 68 -8.92 32.20 -14.68
CA VAL A 68 -9.53 31.78 -13.42
C VAL A 68 -9.45 30.26 -13.31
N ASP A 69 -9.12 29.79 -12.11
CA ASP A 69 -8.99 28.38 -11.79
C ASP A 69 -7.97 27.65 -12.70
N ALA A 70 -6.92 28.38 -13.08
CA ALA A 70 -5.84 27.88 -13.90
C ALA A 70 -4.61 28.78 -13.80
N GLN A 71 -3.46 28.21 -13.41
CA GLN A 71 -2.17 28.91 -13.34
C GLN A 71 -1.07 28.35 -14.25
N HIS A 72 -1.37 27.32 -15.06
CA HIS A 72 -0.38 26.61 -15.89
C HIS A 72 -0.66 26.72 -17.40
N GLN A 73 0.41 26.74 -18.21
CA GLN A 73 0.31 26.95 -19.66
C GLN A 73 -0.46 25.84 -20.38
N ASP A 74 -0.21 24.58 -20.03
CA ASP A 74 -0.79 23.37 -20.62
C ASP A 74 -2.32 23.29 -20.45
N ARG A 75 -2.88 24.06 -19.52
CA ARG A 75 -4.33 24.14 -19.27
C ARG A 75 -5.06 25.05 -20.25
N LEU A 76 -4.34 25.81 -21.11
CA LEU A 76 -4.92 26.80 -22.03
C LEU A 76 -5.29 26.25 -23.41
N GLY A 77 -4.69 25.13 -23.82
CA GLY A 77 -4.88 24.54 -25.16
C GLY A 77 -4.62 25.54 -26.30
N GLN A 78 -5.64 25.84 -27.11
CA GLN A 78 -5.47 26.73 -28.27
C GLN A 78 -5.09 28.17 -27.88
N LEU A 79 -5.42 28.63 -26.66
CA LEU A 79 -5.10 29.96 -26.17
C LEU A 79 -3.62 30.12 -25.79
N GLU A 80 -2.84 29.03 -25.73
CA GLU A 80 -1.38 29.13 -25.56
C GLU A 80 -0.74 30.02 -26.62
N LYS A 81 -1.27 30.05 -27.85
CA LYS A 81 -0.80 30.93 -28.92
C LYS A 81 -0.90 32.41 -28.58
N ALA A 82 -1.83 32.81 -27.71
CA ALA A 82 -1.92 34.20 -27.23
C ALA A 82 -0.66 34.61 -26.47
N LEU A 83 0.01 33.64 -25.80
CA LEU A 83 1.27 33.84 -25.11
C LEU A 83 2.45 34.08 -26.07
N GLU A 84 2.28 34.04 -27.39
CA GLU A 84 3.34 34.51 -28.30
C GLU A 84 3.42 36.05 -28.32
N ASN A 85 2.32 36.73 -27.98
CA ASN A 85 2.28 38.18 -27.92
C ASN A 85 3.00 38.71 -26.66
N GLN A 86 4.09 39.44 -26.85
CA GLN A 86 4.90 40.01 -25.75
C GLN A 86 4.20 41.17 -25.03
N HIS A 87 3.18 41.78 -25.62
CA HIS A 87 2.37 42.83 -25.02
C HIS A 87 1.08 42.32 -24.38
N LEU A 88 0.90 41.00 -24.31
CA LEU A 88 -0.25 40.39 -23.65
C LEU A 88 -0.15 40.61 -22.14
N SER A 89 -1.17 41.25 -21.58
CA SER A 89 -1.32 41.34 -20.13
C SER A 89 -1.99 40.08 -19.56
N VAL A 90 -1.44 39.49 -18.52
CA VAL A 90 -1.96 38.23 -17.93
C VAL A 90 -2.36 38.43 -16.48
N HIS A 91 -3.61 38.14 -16.15
CA HIS A 91 -4.16 38.20 -14.79
C HIS A 91 -4.58 36.79 -14.37
N ILE A 92 -4.20 36.34 -13.17
CA ILE A 92 -4.46 34.96 -12.69
C ILE A 92 -5.19 35.00 -11.34
N TYR A 93 -6.25 34.21 -11.21
CA TYR A 93 -6.91 33.87 -9.94
C TYR A 93 -6.96 32.35 -9.84
N ASP A 94 -6.36 31.79 -8.79
CA ASP A 94 -6.27 30.33 -8.63
C ASP A 94 -6.10 29.98 -7.14
N HIS A 95 -6.52 28.79 -6.73
CA HIS A 95 -6.33 28.26 -5.37
C HIS A 95 -5.41 27.03 -5.32
N HIS A 96 -5.05 26.47 -6.47
CA HIS A 96 -4.21 25.28 -6.57
C HIS A 96 -2.79 25.52 -6.04
N PRO A 97 -2.18 24.52 -5.37
CA PRO A 97 -0.78 24.61 -4.94
C PRO A 97 0.15 24.79 -6.15
N MET A 98 1.24 25.54 -5.97
CA MET A 98 2.20 25.73 -7.06
C MET A 98 2.91 24.42 -7.41
N GLU A 99 2.71 23.95 -8.64
CA GLU A 99 3.46 22.83 -9.21
C GLU A 99 4.67 23.31 -10.02
N PRO A 100 5.77 22.53 -10.11
CA PRO A 100 7.00 22.96 -10.78
C PRO A 100 6.89 23.12 -12.31
N THR A 101 5.84 22.58 -12.93
CA THR A 101 5.73 22.44 -14.38
C THR A 101 5.04 23.63 -15.03
N ASN A 102 5.74 24.36 -15.90
CA ASN A 102 5.23 25.45 -16.74
C ASN A 102 4.25 26.46 -16.09
N PRO A 103 4.59 27.06 -14.94
CA PRO A 103 3.73 28.07 -14.31
C PRO A 103 3.67 29.34 -15.17
N LEU A 104 2.48 29.93 -15.31
CA LEU A 104 2.28 31.23 -15.97
C LEU A 104 2.49 32.41 -15.02
N LEU A 105 2.57 32.18 -13.71
CA LEU A 105 2.80 33.21 -12.70
C LEU A 105 3.97 34.17 -13.02
N PRO A 106 5.15 33.72 -13.52
CA PRO A 106 6.24 34.64 -13.85
C PRO A 106 5.90 35.64 -14.96
N ARG A 107 4.84 35.37 -15.73
CA ARG A 107 4.35 36.21 -16.82
C ARG A 107 3.09 37.00 -16.45
N ALA A 108 2.56 36.80 -15.25
CA ALA A 108 1.35 37.49 -14.79
C ALA A 108 1.69 38.93 -14.36
N ASP A 109 0.95 39.91 -14.88
CA ASP A 109 0.98 41.29 -14.37
C ASP A 109 0.24 41.41 -13.04
N TYR A 110 -0.72 40.51 -12.83
CA TYR A 110 -1.50 40.40 -11.61
C TYR A 110 -1.77 38.93 -11.31
N CYS A 111 -1.52 38.50 -10.08
CA CYS A 111 -1.89 37.18 -9.62
C CYS A 111 -2.47 37.25 -8.20
N LYS A 112 -3.59 36.56 -7.99
CA LYS A 112 -4.13 36.27 -6.67
C LYS A 112 -4.24 34.76 -6.53
N VAL A 113 -3.19 34.18 -5.95
CA VAL A 113 -3.10 32.74 -5.69
C VAL A 113 -2.95 32.52 -4.19
N GLU A 114 -3.97 31.93 -3.58
CA GLU A 114 -4.05 31.74 -2.14
C GLU A 114 -4.66 30.39 -1.80
N SER A 115 -4.22 29.79 -0.69
CA SER A 115 -4.72 28.48 -0.24
C SER A 115 -6.12 28.63 0.37
N VAL A 116 -7.16 28.46 -0.44
CA VAL A 116 -8.57 28.39 -0.04
C VAL A 116 -9.26 27.17 -0.64
N GLY A 117 -10.49 26.90 -0.24
CA GLY A 117 -11.26 25.75 -0.70
C GLY A 117 -11.60 25.79 -2.20
N ALA A 118 -11.85 26.98 -2.75
CA ALA A 118 -12.24 27.17 -4.16
C ALA A 118 -11.77 28.54 -4.70
N THR A 119 -11.51 28.65 -6.00
CA THR A 119 -11.17 29.91 -6.67
C THR A 119 -12.30 30.94 -6.55
N ILE A 120 -13.57 30.50 -6.57
CA ILE A 120 -14.72 31.41 -6.40
C ILE A 120 -14.71 32.16 -5.07
N THR A 121 -14.11 31.60 -4.01
CA THR A 121 -13.94 32.28 -2.71
C THR A 121 -13.11 33.56 -2.89
N LEU A 122 -11.99 33.49 -3.63
CA LEU A 122 -11.10 34.63 -3.84
C LEU A 122 -11.78 35.75 -4.64
N LEU A 123 -12.58 35.37 -5.64
CA LEU A 123 -13.29 36.33 -6.48
C LEU A 123 -14.47 36.96 -5.74
N CYS A 124 -15.24 36.20 -4.96
CA CYS A 124 -16.30 36.76 -4.12
C CYS A 124 -15.76 37.78 -3.10
N GLU A 125 -14.60 37.51 -2.49
CA GLU A 125 -13.94 38.47 -1.61
C GLU A 125 -13.50 39.75 -2.35
N GLU A 126 -12.97 39.63 -3.58
CA GLU A 126 -12.63 40.79 -4.41
C GLU A 126 -13.87 41.62 -4.77
N LEU A 127 -14.99 40.96 -5.10
CA LEU A 127 -16.25 41.62 -5.38
C LEU A 127 -16.75 42.38 -4.14
N GLN A 128 -16.74 41.75 -2.96
CA GLN A 128 -17.10 42.39 -1.70
C GLN A 128 -16.20 43.57 -1.37
N ALA A 129 -14.87 43.43 -1.53
CA ALA A 129 -13.91 44.50 -1.29
C ALA A 129 -14.15 45.73 -2.19
N ARG A 130 -14.68 45.51 -3.40
CA ARG A 130 -15.05 46.57 -4.36
C ARG A 130 -16.51 47.00 -4.26
N SER A 131 -17.26 46.51 -3.27
CA SER A 131 -18.69 46.77 -3.09
C SER A 131 -19.53 46.41 -4.33
N LEU A 132 -19.11 45.40 -5.10
CA LEU A 132 -19.86 44.85 -6.22
C LEU A 132 -20.77 43.74 -5.72
N THR A 133 -22.02 43.75 -6.18
CA THR A 133 -23.04 42.77 -5.78
C THR A 133 -23.24 41.69 -6.84
N TRP A 134 -23.78 40.56 -6.39
CA TRP A 134 -24.24 39.46 -7.24
C TRP A 134 -25.75 39.20 -7.03
N THR A 135 -26.41 38.67 -8.07
CA THR A 135 -27.84 38.32 -8.02
C THR A 135 -28.06 36.98 -7.31
N PRO A 136 -29.31 36.63 -6.93
CA PRO A 136 -29.60 35.30 -6.37
C PRO A 136 -29.22 34.14 -7.31
N GLU A 137 -29.36 34.33 -8.62
CA GLU A 137 -28.97 33.34 -9.63
C GLU A 137 -27.44 33.16 -9.67
N GLU A 138 -26.70 34.27 -9.68
CA GLU A 138 -25.23 34.24 -9.57
C GLU A 138 -24.79 33.63 -8.23
N ALA A 139 -25.47 33.97 -7.14
CA ALA A 139 -25.20 33.39 -5.82
C ALA A 139 -25.39 31.88 -5.80
N THR A 140 -26.39 31.37 -6.52
CA THR A 140 -26.66 29.92 -6.65
C THR A 140 -25.54 29.23 -7.42
N LEU A 141 -25.08 29.81 -8.53
CA LEU A 141 -23.94 29.29 -9.29
C LEU A 141 -22.64 29.32 -8.46
N PHE A 142 -22.38 30.42 -7.75
CA PHE A 142 -21.20 30.54 -6.90
C PHE A 142 -21.23 29.57 -5.72
N ALA A 143 -22.43 29.31 -5.17
CA ALA A 143 -22.62 28.31 -4.13
C ALA A 143 -22.39 26.90 -4.67
N LEU A 144 -22.84 26.60 -5.89
CA LEU A 144 -22.60 25.32 -6.55
C LEU A 144 -21.10 25.02 -6.67
N ALA A 145 -20.32 25.98 -7.20
CA ALA A 145 -18.86 25.87 -7.27
C ALA A 145 -18.23 25.65 -5.90
N LEU A 146 -18.57 26.48 -4.93
CA LEU A 146 -18.01 26.42 -3.59
C LEU A 146 -18.29 25.08 -2.90
N TYR A 147 -19.52 24.58 -2.99
CA TYR A 147 -19.90 23.31 -2.36
C TYR A 147 -19.27 22.11 -3.08
N GLU A 148 -19.04 22.16 -4.39
CA GLU A 148 -18.36 21.07 -5.10
C GLU A 148 -16.87 20.99 -4.71
N GLU A 149 -16.15 22.10 -4.80
CA GLU A 149 -14.70 22.14 -4.52
C GLU A 149 -14.33 21.91 -3.06
N THR A 150 -15.23 22.25 -2.13
CA THR A 150 -15.01 21.99 -0.70
C THR A 150 -15.54 20.63 -0.25
N GLY A 151 -16.15 19.85 -1.15
CA GLY A 151 -16.83 18.60 -0.80
C GLY A 151 -17.94 18.83 0.22
N GLN A 152 -18.76 19.87 0.03
CA GLN A 152 -19.77 20.31 0.99
C GLN A 152 -19.13 20.71 2.34
N PHE A 153 -18.00 21.40 2.26
CA PHE A 153 -17.19 21.87 3.40
C PHE A 153 -16.52 20.78 4.26
N VAL A 154 -16.37 19.55 3.75
CA VAL A 154 -15.74 18.44 4.50
C VAL A 154 -14.29 18.19 4.09
N TYR A 155 -13.84 18.71 2.94
CA TYR A 155 -12.48 18.51 2.47
C TYR A 155 -11.47 19.29 3.32
N ARG A 156 -10.25 18.75 3.44
CA ARG A 156 -9.21 19.27 4.35
C ARG A 156 -8.67 20.65 3.96
N ASN A 157 -8.78 21.03 2.69
CA ASN A 157 -8.39 22.33 2.16
C ASN A 157 -9.47 23.41 2.38
N THR A 158 -10.66 23.04 2.89
CA THR A 158 -11.71 24.00 3.25
C THR A 158 -11.24 24.91 4.39
N THR A 159 -11.40 26.22 4.21
CA THR A 159 -10.98 27.25 5.16
C THR A 159 -12.16 28.01 5.75
N SER A 160 -11.92 28.81 6.80
CA SER A 160 -12.97 29.67 7.37
C SER A 160 -13.51 30.71 6.39
N ARG A 161 -12.72 31.09 5.38
CA ARG A 161 -13.12 32.06 4.34
C ARG A 161 -14.20 31.47 3.43
N ASP A 162 -14.08 30.19 3.11
CA ASP A 162 -15.09 29.46 2.34
C ASP A 162 -16.45 29.46 3.05
N PHE A 163 -16.48 29.26 4.37
CA PHE A 163 -17.72 29.36 5.15
C PHE A 163 -18.31 30.78 5.17
N GLN A 164 -17.46 31.81 5.25
CA GLN A 164 -17.91 33.21 5.24
C GLN A 164 -18.55 33.58 3.90
N ILE A 165 -17.91 33.18 2.78
CA ILE A 165 -18.49 33.35 1.45
C ILE A 165 -19.76 32.52 1.30
N GLY A 166 -19.77 31.25 1.72
CA GLY A 166 -20.97 30.42 1.71
C GLY A 166 -22.15 31.07 2.44
N ALA A 167 -21.92 31.66 3.62
CA ALA A 167 -22.94 32.40 4.35
C ALA A 167 -23.44 33.63 3.57
N ALA A 168 -22.54 34.40 2.94
CA ALA A 168 -22.90 35.56 2.14
C ALA A 168 -23.72 35.19 0.90
N LEU A 169 -23.39 34.07 0.24
CA LEU A 169 -24.12 33.55 -0.92
C LEU A 169 -25.56 33.17 -0.54
N VAL A 170 -25.71 32.42 0.55
CA VAL A 170 -27.04 32.06 1.10
C VAL A 170 -27.82 33.30 1.52
N GLN A 171 -27.17 34.28 2.16
CA GLN A 171 -27.80 35.54 2.54
C GLN A 171 -28.32 36.34 1.33
N THR A 172 -27.66 36.21 0.18
CA THR A 172 -28.06 36.87 -1.08
C THR A 172 -29.21 36.13 -1.78
N GLY A 173 -29.54 34.92 -1.33
CA GLY A 173 -30.65 34.12 -1.87
C GLY A 173 -30.22 32.94 -2.73
N ALA A 174 -29.01 32.40 -2.55
CA ALA A 174 -28.60 31.17 -3.24
C ALA A 174 -29.56 30.00 -2.93
N ASP A 175 -30.06 29.33 -3.97
CA ASP A 175 -30.96 28.18 -3.84
C ASP A 175 -30.19 26.88 -3.61
N LEU A 176 -30.03 26.51 -2.33
CA LEU A 176 -29.31 25.30 -1.96
C LEU A 176 -30.00 24.00 -2.41
N ASN A 177 -31.30 24.03 -2.77
CA ASN A 177 -31.95 22.84 -3.33
C ASN A 177 -31.45 22.57 -4.75
N GLN A 178 -31.30 23.63 -5.56
CA GLN A 178 -30.69 23.51 -6.89
C GLN A 178 -29.23 23.08 -6.77
N VAL A 179 -28.46 23.69 -5.87
CA VAL A 179 -27.09 23.26 -5.58
C VAL A 179 -27.06 21.76 -5.25
N GLY A 180 -27.93 21.30 -4.35
CA GLY A 180 -28.05 19.89 -3.98
C GLY A 180 -28.35 18.98 -5.17
N GLN A 181 -29.20 19.40 -6.11
CA GLN A 181 -29.54 18.61 -7.31
C GLN A 181 -28.36 18.42 -8.26
N TYR A 182 -27.51 19.44 -8.42
CA TYR A 182 -26.34 19.38 -9.29
C TYR A 182 -25.14 18.68 -8.63
N ILE A 183 -24.98 18.81 -7.31
CA ILE A 183 -23.90 18.16 -6.54
C ILE A 183 -24.19 16.70 -6.26
N SER A 184 -25.44 16.36 -5.92
CA SER A 184 -25.82 14.96 -5.75
C SER A 184 -25.79 14.29 -7.13
N ARG A 185 -24.69 13.59 -7.42
CA ARG A 185 -24.58 12.75 -8.62
C ARG A 185 -25.79 11.82 -8.63
N GLN A 186 -26.75 12.08 -9.51
CA GLN A 186 -27.81 11.12 -9.76
C GLN A 186 -27.20 10.00 -10.59
N TRP A 187 -27.09 8.83 -9.97
CA TRP A 187 -26.67 7.64 -10.67
C TRP A 187 -27.75 7.27 -11.66
N THR A 188 -27.37 7.08 -12.92
CA THR A 188 -28.29 6.51 -13.89
C THR A 188 -28.65 5.08 -13.45
N PRO A 189 -29.85 4.56 -13.78
CA PRO A 189 -30.21 3.18 -13.45
C PRO A 189 -29.15 2.14 -13.88
N PRO A 190 -28.54 2.22 -15.08
CA PRO A 190 -27.45 1.32 -15.46
C PRO A 190 -26.19 1.42 -14.58
N GLN A 191 -25.84 2.63 -14.12
CA GLN A 191 -24.71 2.81 -13.19
C GLN A 191 -25.01 2.22 -11.82
N LEU A 192 -26.24 2.36 -11.32
CA LEU A 192 -26.66 1.79 -10.04
C LEU A 192 -26.70 0.25 -10.09
N GLU A 193 -27.18 -0.33 -11.19
CA GLU A 193 -27.14 -1.77 -11.42
C GLU A 193 -25.70 -2.30 -11.50
N LEU A 194 -24.84 -1.60 -12.26
CA LEU A 194 -23.42 -1.93 -12.35
C LEU A 194 -22.73 -1.84 -10.98
N PHE A 195 -23.04 -0.83 -10.16
CA PHE A 195 -22.52 -0.70 -8.81
C PHE A 195 -22.85 -1.90 -7.94
N HIS A 196 -24.12 -2.33 -7.93
CA HIS A 196 -24.52 -3.52 -7.18
C HIS A 196 -23.77 -4.77 -7.65
N ALA A 197 -23.55 -4.93 -8.95
CA ALA A 197 -22.79 -6.06 -9.49
C ALA A 197 -21.29 -6.00 -9.14
N LEU A 198 -20.67 -4.81 -9.24
CA LEU A 198 -19.29 -4.58 -8.82
C LEU A 198 -19.13 -4.85 -7.32
N LEU A 199 -20.08 -4.40 -6.50
CA LEU A 199 -20.11 -4.61 -5.06
C LEU A 199 -20.14 -6.11 -4.70
N GLN A 200 -20.93 -6.92 -5.40
CA GLN A 200 -21.03 -8.35 -5.17
C GLN A 200 -19.80 -9.14 -5.65
N SER A 201 -19.15 -8.68 -6.72
CA SER A 201 -17.96 -9.33 -7.31
C SER A 201 -16.64 -8.87 -6.69
N ALA A 202 -16.67 -7.86 -5.82
CA ALA A 202 -15.48 -7.28 -5.24
C ALA A 202 -14.72 -8.26 -4.33
N GLN A 203 -13.43 -8.41 -4.60
CA GLN A 203 -12.50 -9.20 -3.82
C GLN A 203 -11.49 -8.29 -3.14
N THR A 204 -11.27 -8.49 -1.84
CA THR A 204 -10.23 -7.77 -1.10
C THR A 204 -8.91 -8.53 -1.17
N LEU A 205 -7.88 -7.90 -1.71
CA LEU A 205 -6.50 -8.34 -1.70
C LEU A 205 -5.73 -7.59 -0.62
N ASN A 206 -5.05 -8.31 0.26
CA ASN A 206 -4.19 -7.71 1.28
C ASN A 206 -2.73 -7.84 0.85
N LEU A 207 -2.15 -6.74 0.35
CA LEU A 207 -0.75 -6.69 -0.08
C LEU A 207 0.04 -5.82 0.92
N GLY A 208 0.86 -6.46 1.75
CA GLY A 208 1.60 -5.79 2.82
C GLY A 208 0.67 -5.27 3.91
N HIS A 209 0.56 -3.94 4.03
CA HIS A 209 -0.36 -3.23 4.92
C HIS A 209 -1.49 -2.53 4.14
N ARG A 210 -1.53 -2.68 2.81
CA ARG A 210 -2.53 -2.08 1.92
C ARG A 210 -3.69 -3.01 1.69
N ARG A 211 -4.90 -2.47 1.74
CA ARG A 211 -6.14 -3.15 1.36
C ARG A 211 -6.57 -2.72 -0.03
N ILE A 212 -6.47 -3.63 -0.99
CA ILE A 212 -6.78 -3.36 -2.40
C ILE A 212 -8.08 -4.08 -2.75
N LEU A 213 -9.01 -3.38 -3.39
CA LEU A 213 -10.23 -3.98 -3.92
C LEU A 213 -10.04 -4.29 -5.41
N LEU A 214 -10.16 -5.56 -5.78
CA LEU A 214 -10.18 -5.99 -7.18
C LEU A 214 -11.58 -6.46 -7.52
N THR A 215 -12.17 -5.93 -8.58
CA THR A 215 -13.46 -6.40 -9.09
C THR A 215 -13.37 -6.62 -10.58
N THR A 216 -13.88 -7.75 -11.03
CA THR A 216 -13.88 -8.15 -12.43
C THR A 216 -15.25 -8.69 -12.79
N LEU A 217 -15.87 -8.16 -13.84
CA LEU A 217 -17.19 -8.61 -14.27
C LEU A 217 -17.38 -8.52 -15.78
N THR A 218 -18.32 -9.31 -16.28
CA THR A 218 -18.83 -9.20 -17.65
C THR A 218 -20.21 -8.54 -17.59
N TRP A 219 -20.41 -7.52 -18.40
CA TRP A 219 -21.62 -6.71 -18.47
C TRP A 219 -22.14 -6.66 -19.89
N THR A 220 -23.47 -6.70 -20.05
CA THR A 220 -24.10 -6.80 -21.37
C THR A 220 -24.11 -5.47 -22.10
N ASP A 221 -24.54 -4.42 -21.42
CA ASP A 221 -24.78 -3.11 -22.02
C ASP A 221 -23.61 -2.15 -21.82
N TYR A 222 -23.49 -1.12 -22.65
CA TYR A 222 -22.52 -0.07 -22.38
C TYR A 222 -22.98 0.82 -21.22
N VAL A 223 -22.11 0.99 -20.22
CA VAL A 223 -22.35 1.95 -19.14
C VAL A 223 -21.39 3.13 -19.34
N GLN A 224 -21.96 4.32 -19.51
CA GLN A 224 -21.18 5.54 -19.62
C GLN A 224 -20.64 5.95 -18.25
N ASP A 225 -19.39 6.43 -18.25
CA ASP A 225 -18.73 7.02 -17.08
C ASP A 225 -18.76 6.12 -15.83
N MET A 226 -17.98 5.04 -15.84
CA MET A 226 -17.86 4.12 -14.71
C MET A 226 -16.93 4.64 -13.59
N ALA A 227 -16.15 5.69 -13.83
CA ALA A 227 -15.15 6.16 -12.86
C ALA A 227 -15.77 6.60 -11.51
N PRO A 228 -16.88 7.35 -11.48
CA PRO A 228 -17.62 7.65 -10.25
C PRO A 228 -18.08 6.40 -9.51
N VAL A 229 -18.56 5.41 -10.27
CA VAL A 229 -19.05 4.13 -9.72
C VAL A 229 -17.97 3.38 -8.96
N VAL A 230 -16.79 3.28 -9.58
CA VAL A 230 -15.61 2.62 -9.02
C VAL A 230 -15.07 3.39 -7.81
N GLN A 231 -15.06 4.73 -7.86
CA GLN A 231 -14.61 5.57 -6.75
C GLN A 231 -15.50 5.39 -5.51
N GLU A 232 -16.82 5.36 -5.68
CA GLU A 232 -17.77 5.16 -4.58
C GLU A 232 -17.61 3.78 -3.94
N LEU A 233 -17.37 2.75 -4.75
CA LEU A 233 -17.12 1.41 -4.23
C LEU A 233 -15.85 1.34 -3.36
N ALA A 234 -14.80 2.08 -3.71
CA ALA A 234 -13.57 2.18 -2.93
C ALA A 234 -13.81 2.85 -1.57
N GLN A 235 -14.59 3.94 -1.57
CA GLN A 235 -14.95 4.67 -0.36
C GLN A 235 -15.77 3.81 0.59
N LEU A 236 -16.80 3.13 0.07
CA LEU A 236 -17.65 2.22 0.85
C LEU A 236 -16.85 1.12 1.56
N HIS A 237 -15.84 0.55 0.90
CA HIS A 237 -15.02 -0.51 1.48
C HIS A 237 -13.90 0.00 2.40
N GLY A 238 -13.65 1.31 2.42
CA GLY A 238 -12.44 1.87 3.05
C GLY A 238 -11.16 1.25 2.48
N ALA A 239 -11.13 0.99 1.17
CA ALA A 239 -9.97 0.41 0.51
C ALA A 239 -8.90 1.48 0.25
N ASP A 240 -7.63 1.11 0.36
CA ASP A 240 -6.51 1.98 0.00
C ASP A 240 -6.46 2.23 -1.51
N ALA A 241 -6.93 1.26 -2.29
CA ALA A 241 -7.09 1.36 -3.73
C ALA A 241 -8.15 0.40 -4.26
N ILE A 242 -8.63 0.67 -5.47
CA ILE A 242 -9.53 -0.17 -6.23
C ILE A 242 -9.06 -0.31 -7.67
N ILE A 243 -9.21 -1.49 -8.23
CA ILE A 243 -9.12 -1.75 -9.66
C ILE A 243 -10.38 -2.48 -10.09
N ALA A 244 -11.11 -1.90 -11.03
CA ALA A 244 -12.29 -2.50 -11.62
C ALA A 244 -12.02 -2.81 -13.09
N ALA A 245 -12.23 -4.06 -13.49
CA ALA A 245 -12.20 -4.47 -14.89
C ALA A 245 -13.60 -4.94 -15.31
N VAL A 246 -14.17 -4.31 -16.33
CA VAL A 246 -15.52 -4.62 -16.81
C VAL A 246 -15.46 -4.94 -18.30
N ALA A 247 -15.81 -6.17 -18.67
CA ALA A 247 -15.94 -6.60 -20.05
C ALA A 247 -17.32 -6.23 -20.58
N MET A 248 -17.39 -5.35 -21.59
CA MET A 248 -18.62 -4.90 -22.23
C MET A 248 -18.37 -4.60 -23.72
N GLU A 249 -19.34 -4.87 -24.60
CA GLU A 249 -19.25 -4.58 -26.04
C GLU A 249 -17.95 -5.08 -26.73
N GLY A 250 -17.44 -6.26 -26.35
CA GLY A 250 -16.23 -6.84 -26.95
C GLY A 250 -14.92 -6.14 -26.57
N LYS A 251 -14.93 -5.27 -25.56
CA LYS A 251 -13.74 -4.64 -24.96
C LYS A 251 -13.78 -4.79 -23.43
N VAL A 252 -12.61 -4.73 -22.78
CA VAL A 252 -12.51 -4.66 -21.33
C VAL A 252 -12.11 -3.24 -20.94
N GLN A 253 -12.93 -2.56 -20.14
CA GLN A 253 -12.56 -1.30 -19.52
C GLN A 253 -11.94 -1.55 -18.15
N VAL A 254 -10.77 -1.00 -17.91
CA VAL A 254 -10.08 -1.07 -16.61
C VAL A 254 -10.01 0.33 -16.02
N ILE A 255 -10.41 0.49 -14.77
CA ILE A 255 -10.33 1.75 -14.01
C ILE A 255 -9.61 1.48 -12.71
N GLY A 256 -8.52 2.23 -12.47
CA GLY A 256 -7.75 2.19 -11.24
C GLY A 256 -7.91 3.48 -10.45
N ARG A 257 -8.07 3.37 -9.13
CA ARG A 257 -8.04 4.50 -8.19
C ARG A 257 -7.24 4.12 -6.95
N SER A 258 -6.38 5.01 -6.50
CA SER A 258 -5.59 4.85 -5.28
C SER A 258 -5.72 6.09 -4.39
N ARG A 259 -5.65 5.87 -3.08
CA ARG A 259 -5.54 6.92 -2.05
C ARG A 259 -4.08 7.27 -1.75
N HIS A 260 -3.13 6.50 -2.28
CA HIS A 260 -1.71 6.64 -1.98
C HIS A 260 -0.86 6.59 -3.27
N PRO A 261 0.13 7.48 -3.41
CA PRO A 261 0.92 7.61 -4.64
C PRO A 261 1.93 6.47 -4.84
N ASP A 262 2.23 5.69 -3.81
CA ASP A 262 3.06 4.48 -3.89
C ASP A 262 2.36 3.32 -4.62
N MET A 263 1.04 3.44 -4.84
CA MET A 263 0.22 2.57 -5.69
C MET A 263 -0.08 3.24 -7.03
N ASP A 264 0.82 3.05 -8.00
CA ASP A 264 0.76 3.71 -9.30
C ASP A 264 -0.27 3.03 -10.22
N MET A 265 -1.45 3.62 -10.34
CA MET A 265 -2.50 3.17 -11.24
C MET A 265 -2.14 3.36 -12.71
N ASN A 266 -1.38 4.41 -13.05
CA ASN A 266 -0.95 4.66 -14.41
C ASN A 266 -0.01 3.55 -14.90
N GLN A 267 0.92 3.09 -14.07
CA GLN A 267 1.79 1.96 -14.39
C GLN A 267 0.97 0.69 -14.72
N ILE A 268 -0.11 0.43 -13.96
CA ILE A 268 -0.99 -0.71 -14.21
C ILE A 268 -1.73 -0.55 -15.54
N THR A 269 -2.35 0.61 -15.79
CA THR A 269 -3.15 0.82 -17.00
C THR A 269 -2.31 0.96 -18.26
N ALA A 270 -1.09 1.50 -18.16
CA ALA A 270 -0.15 1.64 -19.27
C ALA A 270 0.26 0.27 -19.84
N ALA A 271 0.33 -0.77 -19.00
CA ALA A 271 0.58 -2.14 -19.44
C ALA A 271 -0.52 -2.71 -20.37
N PHE A 272 -1.66 -2.02 -20.44
CA PHE A 272 -2.79 -2.33 -21.33
C PHE A 272 -3.01 -1.28 -22.42
N GLY A 273 -2.06 -0.35 -22.62
CA GLY A 273 -2.19 0.75 -23.57
C GLY A 273 -3.14 1.87 -23.12
N GLY A 274 -3.48 1.91 -21.83
CA GLY A 274 -4.19 3.02 -21.21
C GLY A 274 -3.25 4.12 -20.70
N GLY A 275 -3.79 4.98 -19.84
CA GLY A 275 -3.03 6.06 -19.22
C GLY A 275 -3.82 6.81 -18.16
N GLY A 276 -3.14 7.74 -17.49
CA GLY A 276 -3.72 8.63 -16.49
C GLY A 276 -2.68 9.14 -15.51
N HIS A 277 -3.12 9.46 -14.31
CA HIS A 277 -2.28 9.89 -13.21
C HIS A 277 -1.94 8.72 -12.28
N THR A 278 -0.88 8.86 -11.48
CA THR A 278 -0.44 7.87 -10.49
C THR A 278 -1.58 7.40 -9.59
N MET A 279 -2.49 8.29 -9.18
CA MET A 279 -3.62 7.94 -8.29
C MET A 279 -4.91 7.57 -9.03
N ALA A 280 -5.02 7.85 -10.32
CA ALA A 280 -6.25 7.69 -11.09
C ALA A 280 -5.95 7.49 -12.57
N ALA A 281 -6.22 6.29 -13.07
CA ALA A 281 -5.95 5.95 -14.47
C ALA A 281 -7.01 5.00 -15.05
N ALA A 282 -7.05 4.89 -16.38
CA ALA A 282 -7.96 4.01 -17.08
C ALA A 282 -7.36 3.41 -18.36
N ALA A 283 -7.87 2.26 -18.79
CA ALA A 283 -7.52 1.62 -20.05
C ALA A 283 -8.75 1.01 -20.73
N SER A 284 -8.75 0.98 -22.06
CA SER A 284 -9.74 0.23 -22.85
C SER A 284 -9.03 -0.79 -23.73
N ILE A 285 -9.35 -2.06 -23.51
CA ILE A 285 -8.58 -3.20 -23.98
C ILE A 285 -9.42 -3.96 -24.99
N LYS A 286 -8.88 -4.19 -26.18
CA LYS A 286 -9.49 -5.03 -27.22
C LYS A 286 -8.69 -6.32 -27.38
N GLY A 287 -9.39 -7.44 -27.53
CA GLY A 287 -8.77 -8.73 -27.85
C GLY A 287 -8.21 -9.54 -26.68
N LEU A 288 -8.35 -9.05 -25.43
CA LEU A 288 -8.09 -9.85 -24.23
C LEU A 288 -9.40 -10.18 -23.52
N THR A 289 -9.47 -11.38 -22.95
CA THR A 289 -10.56 -11.81 -22.09
C THR A 289 -10.45 -11.17 -20.70
N ILE A 290 -11.57 -11.10 -19.97
CA ILE A 290 -11.58 -10.56 -18.61
C ILE A 290 -10.63 -11.31 -17.67
N VAL A 291 -10.49 -12.63 -17.86
CA VAL A 291 -9.59 -13.50 -17.07
C VAL A 291 -8.12 -13.17 -17.33
N GLU A 292 -7.73 -12.96 -18.59
CA GLU A 292 -6.35 -12.55 -18.93
C GLU A 292 -6.02 -11.17 -18.37
N VAL A 293 -6.98 -10.24 -18.42
CA VAL A 293 -6.84 -8.91 -17.83
C VAL A 293 -6.68 -9.00 -16.31
N GLU A 294 -7.51 -9.79 -15.64
CA GLU A 294 -7.43 -10.04 -14.19
C GLU A 294 -6.04 -10.59 -13.79
N GLN A 295 -5.57 -11.63 -14.48
CA GLN A 295 -4.26 -12.24 -14.20
C GLN A 295 -3.12 -11.25 -14.38
N LYS A 296 -3.17 -10.41 -15.42
CA LYS A 296 -2.15 -9.40 -15.66
C LYS A 296 -2.20 -8.26 -14.63
N ILE A 297 -3.39 -7.84 -14.20
CA ILE A 297 -3.55 -6.88 -13.09
C ILE A 297 -2.92 -7.45 -11.81
N LEU A 298 -3.22 -8.71 -11.47
CA LEU A 298 -2.66 -9.36 -10.29
C LEU A 298 -1.12 -9.42 -10.34
N ALA A 299 -0.54 -9.72 -11.49
CA ALA A 299 0.92 -9.74 -11.65
C ALA A 299 1.56 -8.35 -11.42
N LEU A 300 0.95 -7.29 -11.97
CA LEU A 300 1.43 -5.92 -11.81
C LEU A 300 1.28 -5.43 -10.36
N LEU A 301 0.15 -5.74 -9.71
CA LEU A 301 -0.05 -5.47 -8.29
C LEU A 301 0.98 -6.17 -7.42
N GLN A 302 1.33 -7.41 -7.74
CA GLN A 302 2.38 -8.14 -7.03
C GLN A 302 3.76 -7.53 -7.24
N GLU A 303 4.06 -7.03 -8.44
CA GLU A 303 5.32 -6.35 -8.72
C GLU A 303 5.45 -5.07 -7.90
N GLN A 304 4.42 -4.23 -7.88
CA GLN A 304 4.38 -3.04 -7.02
C GLN A 304 4.41 -3.42 -5.54
N ALA A 305 3.73 -4.48 -5.12
CA ALA A 305 3.73 -4.89 -3.72
C ALA A 305 5.11 -5.30 -3.18
N LYS A 306 6.05 -5.69 -4.04
CA LYS A 306 7.44 -5.96 -3.62
C LYS A 306 8.11 -4.70 -3.07
N THR A 307 7.74 -3.52 -3.54
CA THR A 307 8.26 -2.24 -3.02
C THR A 307 7.57 -1.83 -1.71
N TRP A 308 6.53 -2.53 -1.25
CA TRP A 308 5.83 -2.24 0.01
C TRP A 308 6.10 -3.28 1.11
N LEU A 309 6.94 -4.28 0.86
CA LEU A 309 7.20 -5.37 1.81
C LEU A 309 8.19 -4.92 2.89
N PRO A 310 7.78 -4.77 4.16
CA PRO A 310 8.68 -4.29 5.21
C PRO A 310 9.74 -5.34 5.56
N ILE A 311 10.97 -4.89 5.83
CA ILE A 311 12.10 -5.78 6.13
C ILE A 311 11.88 -6.58 7.42
N LYS A 312 11.02 -6.11 8.35
CA LYS A 312 10.64 -6.87 9.56
C LYS A 312 10.14 -8.29 9.25
N ARG A 313 9.49 -8.50 8.09
CA ARG A 313 8.98 -9.82 7.68
C ARG A 313 10.05 -10.73 7.07
N LEU A 314 11.18 -10.17 6.67
CA LEU A 314 12.25 -10.87 5.94
C LEU A 314 13.54 -11.01 6.76
N MET A 315 13.71 -10.19 7.80
CA MET A 315 14.90 -10.20 8.66
C MET A 315 14.98 -11.48 9.50
N THR A 316 16.21 -11.87 9.83
CA THR A 316 16.47 -12.91 10.83
C THR A 316 16.46 -12.30 12.24
N THR A 317 15.68 -12.89 13.13
CA THR A 317 15.56 -12.55 14.55
C THR A 317 15.41 -13.84 15.38
N PRO A 318 15.88 -13.91 16.65
CA PRO A 318 16.65 -12.90 17.39
C PRO A 318 18.10 -12.78 16.90
N VAL A 319 18.64 -11.56 16.97
CA VAL A 319 20.01 -11.23 16.54
C VAL A 319 21.00 -11.44 17.69
N ARG A 320 22.18 -12.00 17.38
CA ARG A 320 23.29 -12.11 18.34
C ARG A 320 24.20 -10.89 18.21
N THR A 321 24.58 -10.30 19.32
CA THR A 321 25.42 -9.10 19.38
C THR A 321 26.67 -9.34 20.23
N VAL A 322 27.66 -8.45 20.11
CA VAL A 322 28.87 -8.43 20.96
C VAL A 322 29.06 -7.05 21.57
N GLY A 323 29.72 -6.97 22.72
CA GLY A 323 30.02 -5.69 23.35
C GLY A 323 31.26 -5.02 22.76
N LEU A 324 31.39 -3.71 22.94
CA LEU A 324 32.56 -2.91 22.51
C LEU A 324 33.90 -3.48 23.00
N ASN A 325 33.94 -4.01 24.21
CA ASN A 325 35.15 -4.53 24.86
C ASN A 325 35.43 -6.01 24.55
N THR A 326 34.57 -6.69 23.79
CA THR A 326 34.80 -8.08 23.39
C THR A 326 36.06 -8.15 22.52
N THR A 327 37.00 -9.02 22.86
CA THR A 327 38.26 -9.14 22.10
C THR A 327 38.02 -9.71 20.71
N ILE A 328 38.85 -9.34 19.74
CA ILE A 328 38.79 -9.86 18.36
C ILE A 328 38.81 -11.40 18.34
N LYS A 329 39.61 -12.04 19.21
CA LYS A 329 39.65 -13.51 19.30
C LYS A 329 38.35 -14.12 19.86
N GLN A 330 37.73 -13.48 20.85
CA GLN A 330 36.43 -13.92 21.36
C GLN A 330 35.34 -13.73 20.29
N THR A 331 35.34 -12.60 19.58
CA THR A 331 34.41 -12.35 18.48
C THR A 331 34.55 -13.40 17.37
N GLU A 332 35.77 -13.79 17.01
CA GLU A 332 36.01 -14.88 16.05
C GLU A 332 35.41 -16.21 16.51
N ARG A 333 35.62 -16.57 17.78
CA ARG A 333 35.03 -17.78 18.38
C ARG A 333 33.50 -17.74 18.34
N LEU A 334 32.88 -16.61 18.70
CA LEU A 334 31.43 -16.44 18.65
C LEU A 334 30.89 -16.53 17.22
N MET A 335 31.58 -15.95 16.24
CA MET A 335 31.21 -16.08 14.83
C MET A 335 31.26 -17.54 14.35
N THR A 336 32.29 -18.29 14.76
CA THR A 336 32.40 -19.72 14.45
C THR A 336 31.32 -20.54 15.16
N GLN A 337 31.10 -20.30 16.45
CA GLN A 337 30.11 -20.99 17.27
C GLN A 337 28.68 -20.79 16.76
N TYR A 338 28.33 -19.59 16.33
CA TYR A 338 26.99 -19.27 15.84
C TYR A 338 26.83 -19.41 14.32
N GLU A 339 27.89 -19.82 13.62
CA GLU A 339 27.95 -19.93 12.16
C GLU A 339 27.51 -18.65 11.42
N VAL A 340 27.93 -17.50 11.95
CA VAL A 340 27.60 -16.18 11.40
C VAL A 340 28.82 -15.48 10.83
N ASN A 341 28.60 -14.74 9.73
CA ASN A 341 29.65 -13.98 9.08
C ASN A 341 29.72 -12.51 9.53
N ALA A 342 28.77 -12.05 10.35
CA ALA A 342 28.89 -10.77 11.04
C ALA A 342 28.10 -10.78 12.35
N LEU A 343 28.50 -9.89 13.25
CA LEU A 343 27.87 -9.66 14.54
C LEU A 343 27.73 -8.14 14.74
N PRO A 344 26.52 -7.62 15.00
CA PRO A 344 26.34 -6.26 15.48
C PRO A 344 27.06 -6.05 16.82
N VAL A 345 27.77 -4.94 16.92
CA VAL A 345 28.45 -4.49 18.13
C VAL A 345 27.54 -3.49 18.83
N VAL A 346 27.31 -3.70 20.13
CA VAL A 346 26.45 -2.86 20.96
C VAL A 346 27.20 -2.29 22.16
N ASP A 347 26.70 -1.20 22.71
CA ASP A 347 27.17 -0.65 23.98
C ASP A 347 26.56 -1.36 25.20
N ALA A 348 26.83 -0.85 26.41
CA ALA A 348 26.30 -1.41 27.65
C ALA A 348 24.77 -1.25 27.81
N THR A 349 24.15 -0.35 27.02
CA THR A 349 22.70 -0.09 27.00
C THR A 349 21.97 -0.87 25.90
N GLY A 350 22.71 -1.63 25.08
CA GLY A 350 22.18 -2.39 23.95
C GLY A 350 22.09 -1.60 22.63
N SER A 351 22.49 -0.33 22.64
CA SER A 351 22.46 0.54 21.47
C SER A 351 23.52 0.13 20.45
N PHE A 352 23.14 0.18 19.17
CA PHE A 352 24.02 -0.21 18.07
C PHE A 352 25.22 0.73 17.91
N MET A 353 26.43 0.15 17.86
CA MET A 353 27.70 0.90 17.76
C MET A 353 28.48 0.62 16.48
N GLY A 354 28.24 -0.52 15.82
CA GLY A 354 28.92 -0.90 14.58
C GLY A 354 28.71 -2.36 14.23
N LEU A 355 29.32 -2.81 13.13
CA LEU A 355 29.21 -4.19 12.63
C LEU A 355 30.59 -4.84 12.54
N ALA A 356 30.78 -5.93 13.27
CA ALA A 356 31.97 -6.77 13.14
C ALA A 356 31.75 -7.80 12.04
N THR A 357 32.58 -7.80 10.99
CA THR A 357 32.51 -8.80 9.91
C THR A 357 33.61 -9.85 10.06
N ARG A 358 33.34 -11.07 9.58
CA ARG A 358 34.30 -12.18 9.55
C ARG A 358 35.60 -11.77 8.87
N GLU A 359 35.50 -11.02 7.77
CA GLU A 359 36.64 -10.52 7.01
C GLU A 359 37.52 -9.58 7.85
N ALA A 360 36.91 -8.57 8.51
CA ALA A 360 37.63 -7.64 9.36
C ALA A 360 38.31 -8.35 10.54
N VAL A 361 37.61 -9.29 11.17
CA VAL A 361 38.13 -10.11 12.27
C VAL A 361 39.32 -10.96 11.82
N GLN A 362 39.22 -11.67 10.69
CA GLN A 362 40.31 -12.50 10.18
C GLN A 362 41.53 -11.65 9.78
N LYS A 363 41.33 -10.50 9.15
CA LYS A 363 42.41 -9.55 8.82
C LYS A 363 43.11 -9.06 10.08
N ALA A 364 42.37 -8.72 11.13
CA ALA A 364 42.95 -8.28 12.39
C ALA A 364 43.72 -9.38 13.12
N LEU A 365 43.22 -10.63 13.08
CA LEU A 365 43.94 -11.80 13.61
C LEU A 365 45.25 -12.06 12.86
N TYR A 366 45.26 -11.93 11.53
CA TYR A 366 46.47 -12.01 10.73
C TYR A 366 47.52 -10.97 11.16
N HIS A 367 47.09 -9.75 11.49
CA HIS A 367 47.94 -8.70 12.04
C HIS A 367 48.21 -8.82 13.56
N LYS A 368 47.94 -9.99 14.16
CA LYS A 368 48.22 -10.29 15.58
C LYS A 368 47.47 -9.41 16.59
N LEU A 369 46.31 -8.86 16.23
CA LEU A 369 45.49 -8.01 17.10
C LEU A 369 44.50 -8.80 17.98
N ALA A 370 44.75 -10.09 18.22
CA ALA A 370 43.80 -11.01 18.86
C ALA A 370 43.20 -10.52 20.21
N THR A 371 44.00 -9.83 21.02
CA THR A 371 43.62 -9.31 22.35
C THR A 371 42.99 -7.93 22.31
N HIS A 372 43.00 -7.25 21.17
CA HIS A 372 42.43 -5.90 21.04
C HIS A 372 40.89 -5.97 21.04
N PRO A 373 40.21 -4.91 21.51
CA PRO A 373 38.76 -4.81 21.45
C PRO A 373 38.23 -4.73 20.01
N ILE A 374 36.98 -5.17 19.82
CA ILE A 374 36.33 -5.21 18.50
C ILE A 374 35.98 -3.82 17.95
N ASP A 375 35.84 -2.83 18.83
CA ASP A 375 35.54 -1.43 18.52
C ASP A 375 36.54 -0.77 17.55
N HIS A 376 37.79 -1.24 17.53
CA HIS A 376 38.87 -0.75 16.67
C HIS A 376 38.71 -1.18 15.20
N ILE A 377 37.95 -2.24 14.92
CA ILE A 377 37.85 -2.83 13.57
C ILE A 377 36.40 -2.92 13.05
N MET A 378 35.41 -2.55 13.87
CA MET A 378 34.01 -2.59 13.46
C MET A 378 33.70 -1.53 12.41
N LEU A 379 32.82 -1.87 11.48
CA LEU A 379 32.31 -0.94 10.46
C LEU A 379 31.24 -0.04 11.09
N ARG A 380 31.36 1.27 10.88
CA ARG A 380 30.41 2.27 11.39
C ARG A 380 29.61 2.95 10.28
N ASP A 381 30.23 3.15 9.12
CA ASP A 381 29.56 3.68 7.93
C ASP A 381 28.91 2.52 7.16
N ILE A 382 27.70 2.17 7.59
CA ILE A 382 26.87 1.14 6.97
C ILE A 382 25.44 1.64 6.88
N PHE A 383 24.71 1.15 5.89
CA PHE A 383 23.26 1.34 5.85
C PHE A 383 22.59 0.56 6.98
N LEU A 384 21.65 1.22 7.66
CA LEU A 384 20.86 0.70 8.75
C LEU A 384 19.40 0.78 8.36
N ALA A 385 18.66 -0.31 8.52
CA ALA A 385 17.24 -0.35 8.23
C ALA A 385 16.43 -0.21 9.52
N THR A 386 15.18 0.20 9.39
CA THR A 386 14.16 0.08 10.45
C THR A 386 13.25 -1.11 10.14
N PRO A 387 12.48 -1.64 11.11
CA PRO A 387 11.51 -2.70 10.84
C PRO A 387 10.51 -2.36 9.72
N ALA A 388 10.19 -1.08 9.56
CA ALA A 388 9.27 -0.58 8.54
C ALA A 388 9.95 -0.32 7.18
N SER A 389 11.28 -0.33 7.11
CA SER A 389 12.02 -0.04 5.87
C SER A 389 11.57 -1.00 4.75
N PRO A 390 11.20 -0.47 3.58
CA PRO A 390 10.87 -1.24 2.38
C PRO A 390 12.00 -2.18 1.93
N PHE A 391 11.63 -3.37 1.46
CA PHE A 391 12.57 -4.38 0.99
C PHE A 391 13.44 -3.91 -0.20
N ASP A 392 12.86 -3.15 -1.13
CA ASP A 392 13.55 -2.61 -2.30
C ASP A 392 14.59 -1.56 -1.93
N GLU A 393 14.30 -0.67 -0.97
CA GLU A 393 15.26 0.28 -0.41
C GLU A 393 16.46 -0.47 0.19
N VAL A 394 16.18 -1.48 1.02
CA VAL A 394 17.22 -2.31 1.65
C VAL A 394 18.03 -3.05 0.58
N GLN A 395 17.36 -3.65 -0.41
CA GLN A 395 18.02 -4.33 -1.53
C GLN A 395 18.92 -3.38 -2.32
N HIS A 396 18.43 -2.18 -2.65
CA HIS A 396 19.17 -1.17 -3.39
C HIS A 396 20.47 -0.82 -2.67
N HIS A 397 20.39 -0.47 -1.38
CA HIS A 397 21.57 -0.15 -0.59
C HIS A 397 22.52 -1.34 -0.39
N MET A 398 22.00 -2.56 -0.27
CA MET A 398 22.85 -3.77 -0.23
C MET A 398 23.67 -3.95 -1.50
N VAL A 399 23.09 -3.66 -2.67
CA VAL A 399 23.77 -3.78 -3.96
C VAL A 399 24.72 -2.61 -4.20
N GLU A 400 24.22 -1.38 -4.09
CA GLU A 400 24.95 -0.13 -4.34
C GLU A 400 26.18 -0.01 -3.43
N ARG A 401 26.01 -0.26 -2.13
CA ARG A 401 27.10 -0.18 -1.14
C ARG A 401 27.89 -1.48 -1.02
N ASN A 402 27.56 -2.51 -1.81
CA ASN A 402 28.10 -3.88 -1.70
C ASN A 402 28.00 -4.45 -0.26
N GLN A 403 27.03 -3.96 0.53
CA GLN A 403 26.86 -4.30 1.92
C GLN A 403 26.17 -5.65 2.06
N ARG A 404 26.86 -6.62 2.66
CA ARG A 404 26.39 -8.03 2.71
C ARG A 404 25.29 -8.27 3.74
N ILE A 405 25.27 -7.45 4.78
CA ILE A 405 24.43 -7.61 5.97
C ILE A 405 23.96 -6.22 6.39
N VAL A 406 22.66 -6.07 6.59
CA VAL A 406 22.00 -4.85 7.03
C VAL A 406 21.42 -5.09 8.43
N PRO A 407 21.94 -4.42 9.47
CA PRO A 407 21.29 -4.40 10.78
C PRO A 407 19.94 -3.68 10.70
N VAL A 408 18.95 -4.24 11.39
CA VAL A 408 17.62 -3.64 11.54
C VAL A 408 17.48 -3.12 12.96
N LEU A 409 17.24 -1.83 13.10
CA LEU A 409 17.19 -1.12 14.37
C LEU A 409 15.78 -0.64 14.70
N ASP A 410 15.34 -0.87 15.93
CA ASP A 410 14.16 -0.24 16.51
C ASP A 410 14.61 0.64 17.67
N HIS A 411 14.34 1.95 17.62
CA HIS A 411 14.80 2.91 18.64
C HIS A 411 16.28 2.73 19.08
N GLN A 412 17.21 2.60 18.11
CA GLN A 412 18.66 2.36 18.29
C GLN A 412 19.07 0.96 18.77
N GLN A 413 18.11 0.10 19.12
CA GLN A 413 18.36 -1.29 19.53
C GLN A 413 18.33 -2.21 18.32
N VAL A 414 19.25 -3.18 18.29
CA VAL A 414 19.29 -4.16 17.18
C VAL A 414 18.20 -5.21 17.38
N VAL A 415 17.18 -5.19 16.52
CA VAL A 415 16.04 -6.13 16.57
C VAL A 415 16.15 -7.26 15.55
N GLY A 416 17.00 -7.11 14.53
CA GLY A 416 17.21 -8.13 13.52
C GLY A 416 18.39 -7.83 12.58
N ILE A 417 18.68 -8.78 11.69
CA ILE A 417 19.64 -8.62 10.59
C ILE A 417 19.04 -9.13 9.29
N PHE A 418 19.39 -8.50 8.18
CA PHE A 418 19.04 -8.95 6.85
C PHE A 418 20.30 -9.21 6.03
N SER A 419 20.48 -10.44 5.53
CA SER A 419 21.70 -10.88 4.84
C SER A 419 21.46 -11.19 3.37
N ARG A 420 22.53 -11.34 2.58
CA ARG A 420 22.43 -11.83 1.17
C ARG A 420 21.67 -13.15 1.05
N THR A 421 21.78 -14.03 2.03
CA THR A 421 21.05 -15.30 2.04
C THR A 421 19.54 -15.07 2.20
N ASP A 422 19.17 -14.09 3.03
CA ASP A 422 17.77 -13.70 3.21
C ASP A 422 17.23 -12.99 1.97
N LEU A 423 18.05 -12.16 1.31
CA LEU A 423 17.75 -11.55 0.01
C LEU A 423 17.46 -12.60 -1.07
N LEU A 424 18.37 -13.56 -1.29
CA LEU A 424 18.18 -14.62 -2.29
C LEU A 424 16.92 -15.46 -2.01
N ARG A 425 16.63 -15.72 -0.73
CA ARG A 425 15.42 -16.43 -0.30
C ARG A 425 14.16 -15.62 -0.56
N ALA A 426 14.16 -14.33 -0.22
CA ALA A 426 13.04 -13.43 -0.47
C ALA A 426 12.73 -13.33 -1.97
N MET A 427 13.77 -13.27 -2.81
CA MET A 427 13.62 -13.28 -4.28
C MET A 427 13.00 -14.59 -4.80
N HIS A 428 13.36 -15.73 -4.20
CA HIS A 428 12.81 -17.03 -4.59
C HIS A 428 11.37 -17.26 -4.07
N GLN A 429 11.02 -16.71 -2.90
CA GLN A 429 9.66 -16.82 -2.34
C GLN A 429 8.67 -15.83 -2.98
N ALA A 430 9.15 -14.71 -3.51
CA ALA A 430 8.35 -13.70 -4.19
C ALA A 430 7.99 -14.05 -5.66
N LEU A 431 8.27 -15.28 -6.10
CA LEU A 431 7.85 -15.86 -7.37
C LEU A 431 6.77 -16.93 -7.10
N PRO A 432 5.47 -16.62 -7.18
CA PRO A 432 4.44 -17.64 -7.17
C PRO A 432 4.58 -18.51 -8.43
N SER A 433 4.65 -19.82 -8.23
CA SER A 433 4.57 -20.80 -9.31
C SER A 433 3.20 -20.67 -9.99
N GLN A 434 3.20 -20.41 -11.29
CA GLN A 434 2.04 -20.60 -12.15
C GLN A 434 1.67 -22.08 -12.20
N VAL A 435 0.38 -22.41 -12.07
CA VAL A 435 -0.42 -23.44 -12.79
C VAL A 435 -1.72 -23.64 -12.01
N GLY A 436 -2.84 -23.45 -12.72
CA GLY A 436 -4.20 -23.48 -12.17
C GLY A 436 -4.74 -24.87 -11.83
N ASP A 437 -5.78 -24.87 -11.01
CA ASP A 437 -6.64 -26.02 -10.75
C ASP A 437 -7.55 -26.25 -11.97
N GLY A 438 -7.27 -27.32 -12.72
CA GLY A 438 -8.16 -27.90 -13.72
C GLY A 438 -7.84 -29.39 -13.84
N GLU A 439 -8.84 -30.25 -13.65
CA GLU A 439 -8.73 -31.70 -13.83
C GLU A 439 -8.29 -32.09 -15.26
N PRO A 440 -7.57 -33.21 -15.45
CA PRO A 440 -7.14 -33.65 -16.76
C PRO A 440 -8.17 -34.60 -17.42
N PRO A 441 -8.33 -34.58 -18.75
CA PRO A 441 -8.71 -35.76 -19.50
C PRO A 441 -7.47 -36.48 -20.06
N SER A 442 -7.38 -37.76 -19.69
CA SER A 442 -6.90 -38.92 -20.47
C SER A 442 -5.56 -38.89 -21.23
N GLU A 443 -4.72 -39.86 -20.83
CA GLU A 443 -3.89 -40.77 -21.65
C GLU A 443 -2.60 -40.30 -22.37
N THR A 444 -1.50 -40.79 -21.79
CA THR A 444 -0.41 -41.57 -22.43
C THR A 444 0.50 -40.89 -23.47
N VAL A 445 1.67 -40.37 -23.03
CA VAL A 445 2.99 -40.67 -23.65
C VAL A 445 4.10 -40.62 -22.59
N THR A 446 5.00 -41.58 -22.70
CA THR A 446 6.05 -42.05 -21.79
C THR A 446 7.35 -41.23 -21.82
N ARG A 447 7.90 -40.98 -20.62
CA ARG A 447 9.31 -40.92 -20.19
C ARG A 447 10.33 -40.00 -20.90
N ALA A 448 10.84 -39.04 -20.13
CA ALA A 448 12.28 -38.91 -19.88
C ALA A 448 12.53 -38.42 -18.45
N ALA A 449 13.49 -39.04 -17.78
CA ALA A 449 13.77 -38.89 -16.36
C ALA A 449 14.49 -37.57 -16.04
N THR A 450 13.92 -36.76 -15.17
CA THR A 450 14.63 -35.67 -14.46
C THR A 450 14.13 -35.63 -13.02
N VAL A 451 15.10 -35.81 -12.11
CA VAL A 451 15.14 -35.50 -10.68
C VAL A 451 13.87 -34.84 -10.11
N PRO A 452 13.20 -35.41 -9.09
CA PRO A 452 12.07 -34.75 -8.46
C PRO A 452 12.58 -33.51 -7.71
N SER A 453 12.42 -32.34 -8.32
CA SER A 453 12.39 -31.08 -7.59
C SER A 453 11.17 -31.14 -6.68
N THR A 454 11.38 -31.45 -5.41
CA THR A 454 10.39 -31.38 -4.34
C THR A 454 9.98 -29.93 -4.13
N THR A 455 9.10 -29.45 -4.99
CA THR A 455 8.36 -28.19 -4.84
C THR A 455 7.41 -28.33 -3.65
N LEU A 456 7.74 -27.68 -2.55
CA LEU A 456 6.84 -27.54 -1.40
C LEU A 456 5.64 -26.69 -1.82
N ARG A 457 4.55 -27.37 -2.20
CA ARG A 457 3.23 -26.75 -2.43
C ARG A 457 2.76 -26.07 -1.15
N THR A 458 2.71 -24.74 -1.12
CA THR A 458 1.95 -24.03 -0.08
C THR A 458 0.48 -24.08 -0.46
N SER A 459 -0.17 -25.22 -0.21
CA SER A 459 -1.62 -25.30 -0.21
C SER A 459 -2.18 -24.31 0.81
N ASN A 460 -3.41 -23.84 0.64
CA ASN A 460 -4.12 -23.08 1.67
C ASN A 460 -4.42 -24.01 2.85
N LEU A 461 -3.40 -24.23 3.70
CA LEU A 461 -3.42 -25.16 4.82
C LEU A 461 -4.50 -24.80 5.82
N GLN A 462 -4.89 -23.52 5.92
CA GLN A 462 -5.94 -23.09 6.83
C GLN A 462 -7.31 -23.68 6.46
N LYS A 463 -7.68 -23.66 5.17
CA LYS A 463 -8.91 -24.31 4.70
C LYS A 463 -8.83 -25.83 4.87
N GLN A 464 -7.67 -26.43 4.61
CA GLN A 464 -7.46 -27.86 4.81
C GLN A 464 -7.56 -28.26 6.29
N LEU A 465 -6.97 -27.50 7.22
CA LEU A 465 -7.05 -27.73 8.67
C LEU A 465 -8.52 -27.66 9.13
N ALA A 466 -9.26 -26.64 8.70
CA ALA A 466 -10.67 -26.47 9.07
C ALA A 466 -11.58 -27.60 8.56
N THR A 467 -11.27 -28.17 7.39
CA THR A 467 -12.06 -29.27 6.80
C THR A 467 -11.67 -30.67 7.29
N ARG A 468 -10.40 -30.87 7.70
CA ARG A 468 -9.85 -32.21 7.97
C ARG A 468 -9.64 -32.51 9.45
N LEU A 469 -9.50 -31.50 10.31
CA LEU A 469 -9.31 -31.72 11.74
C LEU A 469 -10.67 -31.78 12.47
N PRO A 470 -10.80 -32.66 13.48
CA PRO A 470 -11.97 -32.70 14.34
C PRO A 470 -12.23 -31.33 15.01
N PRO A 471 -13.49 -30.91 15.18
CA PRO A 471 -13.83 -29.64 15.84
C PRO A 471 -13.14 -29.41 17.19
N PRO A 472 -12.99 -30.41 18.09
CA PRO A 472 -12.31 -30.18 19.36
C PRO A 472 -10.81 -29.86 19.23
N LEU A 473 -10.14 -30.43 18.21
CA LEU A 473 -8.73 -30.14 17.93
C LEU A 473 -8.56 -28.74 17.35
N LEU A 474 -9.51 -28.29 16.52
CA LEU A 474 -9.53 -26.91 16.01
C LEU A 474 -9.71 -25.90 17.15
N THR A 475 -10.58 -26.18 18.12
CA THR A 475 -10.74 -25.35 19.31
C THR A 475 -9.45 -25.28 20.13
N LEU A 476 -8.75 -26.41 20.32
CA LEU A 476 -7.47 -26.44 21.02
C LEU A 476 -6.41 -25.58 20.30
N LEU A 477 -6.30 -25.70 18.97
CA LEU A 477 -5.40 -24.87 18.16
C LEU A 477 -5.73 -23.38 18.24
N GLN A 478 -7.02 -23.02 18.28
CA GLN A 478 -7.45 -21.63 18.45
C GLN A 478 -7.08 -21.09 19.84
N THR A 479 -7.21 -21.90 20.89
CA THR A 479 -6.77 -21.54 22.25
C THR A 479 -5.26 -21.32 22.31
N ILE A 480 -4.48 -22.23 21.72
CA ILE A 480 -3.01 -22.09 21.62
C ILE A 480 -2.65 -20.81 20.88
N ARG A 481 -3.30 -20.52 19.75
CA ARG A 481 -3.09 -19.30 18.97
C ARG A 481 -3.38 -18.05 19.81
N LYS A 482 -4.55 -17.98 20.45
CA LYS A 482 -4.95 -16.82 21.28
C LYS A 482 -3.97 -16.57 22.42
N LEU A 483 -3.50 -17.64 23.06
CA LEU A 483 -2.50 -17.53 24.13
C LEU A 483 -1.14 -17.07 23.59
N ALA A 484 -0.74 -17.56 22.43
CA ALA A 484 0.51 -17.17 21.75
C ALA A 484 0.49 -15.68 21.37
N ASP A 485 -0.62 -15.21 20.81
CA ASP A 485 -0.85 -13.80 20.50
C ASP A 485 -0.80 -12.92 21.77
N THR A 486 -1.40 -13.38 22.87
CA THR A 486 -1.43 -12.65 24.16
C THR A 486 -0.06 -12.56 24.81
N GLN A 487 0.78 -13.59 24.66
CA GLN A 487 2.13 -13.62 25.22
C GLN A 487 3.22 -13.14 24.25
N GLU A 488 2.82 -12.70 23.04
CA GLU A 488 3.72 -12.25 21.97
C GLU A 488 4.82 -13.28 21.62
N VAL A 489 4.46 -14.57 21.64
CA VAL A 489 5.36 -15.68 21.27
C VAL A 489 4.87 -16.36 20.00
N ALA A 490 5.78 -16.89 19.19
CA ALA A 490 5.40 -17.68 18.03
C ALA A 490 5.30 -19.17 18.40
N ALA A 491 4.16 -19.79 18.06
CA ALA A 491 3.87 -21.20 18.30
C ALA A 491 3.81 -21.97 16.97
N PHE A 492 4.51 -23.10 16.91
CA PHE A 492 4.66 -23.91 15.72
C PHE A 492 4.23 -25.34 15.98
N LEU A 493 3.40 -25.89 15.10
CA LEU A 493 3.15 -27.33 15.06
C LEU A 493 4.38 -28.03 14.48
N VAL A 494 4.84 -29.09 15.14
CA VAL A 494 6.02 -29.85 14.74
C VAL A 494 5.77 -31.36 14.83
N GLY A 495 6.75 -32.16 14.44
CA GLY A 495 6.70 -33.61 14.61
C GLY A 495 5.95 -34.36 13.50
N GLY A 496 5.57 -35.60 13.81
CA GLY A 496 4.92 -36.52 12.86
C GLY A 496 3.58 -36.02 12.35
N PHE A 497 2.84 -35.26 13.18
CA PHE A 497 1.56 -34.66 12.81
C PHE A 497 1.64 -33.83 11.53
N VAL A 498 2.65 -32.96 11.40
CA VAL A 498 2.77 -32.07 10.23
C VAL A 498 3.00 -32.88 8.95
N ARG A 499 3.87 -33.89 9.01
CA ARG A 499 4.15 -34.80 7.89
C ARG A 499 2.89 -35.58 7.51
N ASP A 500 2.23 -36.18 8.49
CA ASP A 500 1.07 -37.06 8.26
C ASP A 500 -0.14 -36.26 7.76
N PHE A 501 -0.35 -35.05 8.29
CA PHE A 501 -1.36 -34.11 7.80
C PHE A 501 -1.15 -33.75 6.32
N LEU A 502 0.10 -33.46 5.92
CA LEU A 502 0.44 -33.18 4.53
C LEU A 502 0.28 -34.41 3.61
N MET A 503 0.51 -35.62 4.14
CA MET A 503 0.32 -36.89 3.44
C MET A 503 -1.13 -37.41 3.48
N ASN A 504 -2.06 -36.65 4.08
CA ASN A 504 -3.46 -37.04 4.26
C ASN A 504 -3.63 -38.34 5.07
N ILE A 505 -2.72 -38.59 6.02
CA ILE A 505 -2.78 -39.67 6.99
C ILE A 505 -3.36 -39.10 8.30
N PRO A 506 -4.43 -39.68 8.85
CA PRO A 506 -4.98 -39.21 10.11
C PRO A 506 -4.00 -39.47 11.26
N ASN A 507 -3.45 -38.41 11.82
CA ASN A 507 -2.62 -38.41 13.02
C ASN A 507 -3.10 -37.28 13.94
N PHE A 508 -3.24 -37.56 15.24
CA PHE A 508 -3.69 -36.60 16.26
C PHE A 508 -2.65 -36.39 17.36
N ASP A 509 -1.43 -36.92 17.18
CA ASP A 509 -0.30 -36.76 18.08
C ASP A 509 0.40 -35.42 17.85
N LEU A 510 -0.10 -34.38 18.53
CA LEU A 510 0.24 -32.99 18.26
C LEU A 510 1.31 -32.47 19.23
N ASP A 511 2.43 -32.03 18.66
CA ASP A 511 3.51 -31.37 19.38
C ASP A 511 3.58 -29.89 18.99
N VAL A 512 3.85 -29.03 19.98
CA VAL A 512 4.01 -27.59 19.77
C VAL A 512 5.40 -27.15 20.22
N VAL A 513 6.09 -26.39 19.37
CA VAL A 513 7.31 -25.69 19.73
C VAL A 513 7.03 -24.20 19.85
N ILE A 514 7.53 -23.58 20.92
CA ILE A 514 7.43 -22.16 21.20
C ILE A 514 8.77 -21.49 20.96
N GLU A 515 8.81 -20.49 20.08
CA GLU A 515 9.91 -19.53 20.01
C GLU A 515 9.78 -18.53 21.15
N GLY A 516 10.38 -18.85 22.31
CA GLY A 516 10.22 -18.07 23.53
C GLY A 516 10.46 -18.92 24.78
N ASP A 517 9.69 -18.69 25.84
CA ASP A 517 9.71 -19.51 27.05
C ASP A 517 8.60 -20.57 26.99
N GLY A 518 8.92 -21.76 26.47
CA GLY A 518 7.95 -22.85 26.34
C GLY A 518 7.44 -23.39 27.67
N ILE A 519 8.23 -23.29 28.76
CA ILE A 519 7.78 -23.71 30.10
C ILE A 519 6.72 -22.76 30.63
N ARG A 520 6.97 -21.44 30.52
CA ARG A 520 5.98 -20.42 30.90
C ARG A 520 4.71 -20.57 30.08
N PHE A 521 4.83 -20.76 28.77
CA PHE A 521 3.70 -20.96 27.87
C PHE A 521 2.90 -22.21 28.23
N GLY A 522 3.56 -23.35 28.40
CA GLY A 522 2.93 -24.62 28.75
C GLY A 522 2.17 -24.59 30.07
N LYS A 523 2.72 -23.92 31.11
CA LYS A 523 2.01 -23.70 32.38
C LYS A 523 0.72 -22.90 32.20
N ALA A 524 0.79 -21.80 31.45
CA ALA A 524 -0.37 -20.95 31.20
C ALA A 524 -1.45 -21.70 30.39
N LEU A 525 -1.04 -22.49 29.39
CA LEU A 525 -1.95 -23.31 28.60
C LEU A 525 -2.62 -24.39 29.45
N ALA A 526 -1.87 -25.07 30.32
CA ALA A 526 -2.44 -26.10 31.18
C ALA A 526 -3.45 -25.52 32.19
N GLN A 527 -3.21 -24.31 32.71
CA GLN A 527 -4.17 -23.59 33.56
C GLN A 527 -5.44 -23.23 32.80
N GLU A 528 -5.33 -22.71 31.57
CA GLU A 528 -6.48 -22.38 30.71
C GLU A 528 -7.31 -23.63 30.40
N LEU A 529 -6.66 -24.76 30.15
CA LEU A 529 -7.30 -26.05 29.88
C LEU A 529 -7.80 -26.77 31.15
N LYS A 530 -7.48 -26.27 32.35
CA LYS A 530 -7.73 -26.96 33.64
C LYS A 530 -7.17 -28.39 33.65
N ALA A 531 -5.96 -28.53 33.12
CA ALA A 531 -5.24 -29.78 32.90
C ALA A 531 -4.10 -29.95 33.91
N GLU A 532 -3.70 -31.19 34.19
CA GLU A 532 -2.46 -31.48 34.92
C GLU A 532 -1.26 -31.42 33.94
N TRP A 533 -0.07 -31.04 34.42
CA TRP A 533 1.13 -30.95 33.58
C TRP A 533 2.40 -31.42 34.31
N THR A 534 3.38 -31.92 33.56
CA THR A 534 4.71 -32.31 34.04
C THR A 534 5.78 -31.48 33.33
N ILE A 535 6.80 -31.03 34.06
CA ILE A 535 7.86 -30.16 33.53
C ILE A 535 9.17 -30.93 33.49
N HIS A 536 9.87 -30.87 32.36
CA HIS A 536 11.23 -31.37 32.21
C HIS A 536 12.18 -30.19 31.98
N GLU A 537 12.62 -29.55 33.06
CA GLU A 537 13.41 -28.30 33.03
C GLU A 537 14.69 -28.42 32.18
N ARG A 538 15.37 -29.57 32.25
CA ARG A 538 16.62 -29.84 31.54
C ARG A 538 16.47 -29.86 30.01
N PHE A 539 15.26 -30.09 29.51
CA PHE A 539 14.94 -30.13 28.09
C PHE A 539 14.06 -28.96 27.64
N GLY A 540 13.62 -28.10 28.55
CA GLY A 540 12.74 -26.98 28.23
C GLY A 540 11.37 -27.41 27.71
N THR A 541 10.87 -28.57 28.15
CA THR A 541 9.59 -29.15 27.70
C THR A 541 8.57 -29.26 28.84
N VAL A 542 7.29 -29.19 28.47
CA VAL A 542 6.13 -29.36 29.35
C VAL A 542 5.16 -30.31 28.68
N SER A 543 4.79 -31.39 29.37
CA SER A 543 3.79 -32.35 28.90
C SER A 543 2.48 -32.11 29.64
N ILE A 544 1.41 -31.82 28.90
CA ILE A 544 0.08 -31.49 29.44
C ILE A 544 -0.84 -32.70 29.26
N ALA A 545 -1.44 -33.20 30.34
CA ALA A 545 -2.42 -34.28 30.29
C ALA A 545 -3.81 -33.71 29.92
N LEU A 546 -4.29 -34.03 28.73
CA LEU A 546 -5.51 -33.41 28.20
C LEU A 546 -6.77 -33.92 28.94
N PRO A 547 -7.66 -33.01 29.40
CA PRO A 547 -8.92 -33.40 30.01
C PRO A 547 -9.79 -34.25 29.08
N LYS A 548 -10.37 -35.34 29.61
CA LYS A 548 -11.30 -36.20 28.85
C LYS A 548 -12.48 -35.45 28.24
N ALA A 549 -12.87 -34.32 28.84
CA ALA A 549 -13.94 -33.44 28.36
C ALA A 549 -13.66 -32.80 26.99
N LEU A 550 -12.39 -32.71 26.56
CA LEU A 550 -12.03 -32.20 25.23
C LEU A 550 -12.39 -33.18 24.11
N ASN A 551 -12.64 -34.47 24.41
CA ASN A 551 -13.11 -35.47 23.45
C ASN A 551 -12.30 -35.52 22.13
N ILE A 552 -10.96 -35.42 22.22
CA ILE A 552 -10.07 -35.54 21.07
C ILE A 552 -9.72 -37.03 20.86
N PRO A 553 -9.96 -37.62 19.68
CA PRO A 553 -9.69 -39.03 19.42
C PRO A 553 -8.20 -39.36 19.58
N GLN A 554 -7.87 -40.38 20.38
CA GLN A 554 -6.54 -40.99 20.51
C GLN A 554 -5.41 -40.03 20.97
N MET A 555 -5.75 -38.85 21.51
CA MET A 555 -4.79 -37.89 22.06
C MET A 555 -4.98 -37.74 23.57
N HIS A 556 -3.96 -38.11 24.35
CA HIS A 556 -3.99 -38.06 25.81
C HIS A 556 -3.04 -37.01 26.40
N HIS A 557 -2.00 -36.65 25.66
CA HIS A 557 -0.99 -35.68 26.07
C HIS A 557 -0.74 -34.66 24.96
N LEU A 558 -0.34 -33.46 25.36
CA LEU A 558 0.14 -32.39 24.49
C LEU A 558 1.52 -31.95 24.97
N ASP A 559 2.53 -32.13 24.14
CA ASP A 559 3.89 -31.72 24.47
C ASP A 559 4.20 -30.33 23.91
N ILE A 560 4.65 -29.46 24.82
CA ILE A 560 5.10 -28.11 24.53
C ILE A 560 6.61 -28.05 24.74
N ALA A 561 7.36 -27.73 23.69
CA ALA A 561 8.81 -27.59 23.74
C ALA A 561 9.26 -26.16 23.48
N THR A 562 10.39 -25.76 24.07
CA THR A 562 11.06 -24.51 23.75
C THR A 562 11.97 -24.70 22.52
N ALA A 563 11.87 -23.82 21.53
CA ALA A 563 12.79 -23.82 20.38
C ALA A 563 14.22 -23.63 20.86
N ARG A 564 15.12 -24.54 20.46
CA ARG A 564 16.47 -24.59 21.02
C ARG A 564 17.55 -24.96 20.01
N THR A 565 18.75 -24.46 20.25
CA THR A 565 19.99 -24.95 19.63
C THR A 565 20.71 -25.88 20.59
N GLU A 566 21.30 -26.94 20.05
CA GLU A 566 22.08 -27.92 20.79
C GLU A 566 23.54 -27.80 20.39
N TYR A 567 24.41 -27.75 21.38
CA TYR A 567 25.86 -27.79 21.18
C TYR A 567 26.43 -29.07 21.79
N TYR A 568 27.23 -29.77 21.00
CA TYR A 568 27.95 -30.96 21.41
C TYR A 568 29.42 -30.59 21.53
N GLU A 569 29.93 -30.57 22.76
CA GLU A 569 31.31 -30.19 23.02
C GLU A 569 32.31 -31.20 22.40
N TYR A 570 31.89 -32.45 22.24
CA TYR A 570 32.57 -33.52 21.52
C TYR A 570 31.56 -34.62 21.10
N PRO A 571 31.88 -35.48 20.11
CA PRO A 571 31.00 -36.57 19.69
C PRO A 571 30.61 -37.47 20.87
N THR A 572 29.34 -37.84 20.99
CA THR A 572 28.71 -38.62 22.11
C THR A 572 28.53 -37.89 23.46
N ALA A 573 28.88 -36.61 23.57
CA ALA A 573 28.50 -35.80 24.73
C ALA A 573 26.98 -35.56 24.77
N LEU A 574 26.41 -35.39 25.97
CA LEU A 574 25.05 -34.87 26.10
C LEU A 574 25.03 -33.39 25.67
N PRO A 575 24.00 -32.94 24.93
CA PRO A 575 23.98 -31.59 24.39
C PRO A 575 23.79 -30.53 25.49
N THR A 576 24.45 -29.39 25.31
CA THR A 576 24.06 -28.14 25.99
C THR A 576 22.98 -27.44 25.18
N VAL A 577 21.93 -26.99 25.86
CA VAL A 577 20.70 -26.50 25.23
C VAL A 577 20.53 -25.00 25.51
N GLU A 578 20.37 -24.19 24.45
CA GLU A 578 20.07 -22.76 24.54
C GLU A 578 18.83 -22.38 23.73
N ARG A 579 18.08 -21.35 24.16
CA ARG A 579 16.90 -20.84 23.42
C ARG A 579 17.30 -20.32 22.04
N SER A 580 16.49 -20.62 21.03
CA SER A 580 16.72 -20.21 19.65
C SER A 580 15.41 -19.96 18.88
N SER A 581 15.52 -19.64 17.59
CA SER A 581 14.37 -19.68 16.67
C SER A 581 14.06 -21.10 16.21
N ILE A 582 12.83 -21.35 15.76
CA ILE A 582 12.34 -22.57 15.11
C ILE A 582 13.21 -22.92 13.92
N LYS A 583 13.69 -21.91 13.18
CA LYS A 583 14.63 -22.11 12.07
C LYS A 583 15.86 -22.88 12.57
N LYS A 584 16.50 -22.42 13.64
CA LYS A 584 17.69 -23.08 14.21
C LYS A 584 17.36 -24.41 14.90
N ASP A 585 16.17 -24.53 15.51
CA ASP A 585 15.69 -25.79 16.08
C ASP A 585 15.45 -26.87 15.02
N LEU A 586 15.01 -26.50 13.82
CA LEU A 586 14.82 -27.42 12.70
C LEU A 586 16.16 -27.86 12.08
N TYR A 587 17.15 -26.96 11.99
CA TYR A 587 18.47 -27.30 11.43
C TYR A 587 19.25 -28.32 12.26
N ARG A 588 18.99 -28.46 13.57
CA ARG A 588 19.60 -29.51 14.40
C ARG A 588 18.90 -30.87 14.30
N ARG A 589 17.72 -30.95 13.70
CA ARG A 589 16.98 -32.20 13.56
C ARG A 589 17.52 -32.93 12.34
N ASP A 590 18.22 -34.03 12.58
CA ASP A 590 18.74 -34.89 11.52
C ASP A 590 17.55 -35.43 10.70
N PHE A 591 17.53 -35.12 9.41
CA PHE A 591 16.65 -35.75 8.44
C PHE A 591 17.47 -36.79 7.68
N THR A 592 17.85 -37.87 8.35
CA THR A 592 18.37 -39.09 7.70
C THR A 592 17.25 -40.03 7.35
#